data_AF-A0A1T1GUN9-F1
#
_entry.id   AF-A0A1T1GUN9-F1
#
_cell.length_a   1.000
_cell.length_b   1.000
_cell.length_c   1.000
_cell.angle_alpha   90.00
_cell.angle_beta   90.00
_cell.angle_gamma   90.00
#
_symmetry.space_group_name_H-M   'P 1'
#
loop_
_entity.id
_entity.type
_entity.pdbx_description
1 polymer ?
#
loop_
_entity_poly.entity_id
_entity_poly.type
_entity_poly.pdbx_seq_one_letter_code
_entity_poly.pdbx_strand_id
1 'polypeptide(L)'
;MNNIITSSLAYEALMAGKHVMCRPVGDMLDFNDLDQFPATIFAKEGYEFCIKIETLEVAGITFTKPLKLDEAQVGDDIFVVQASDEIHHYKYVVCHEILNQSIARGFAQRDLENAKLQAEAFCKLFDRVYRASNVIEIPEQSKKRTRKSKIDESDKVQNSTSNDVEAKTFEQSAVEEIETDPVKLVEKFTMQINACTTNEAVLALRPVFMANGHLEREHTQHLCKLTEDKLLELDPEQYSPKPEHTTDNLSVEELKRLQVEAEKFVVEKKLDCDSTDDEYQNLLNDLLTRATNAPTPREATALTGYTRNWTEAQRKPLLDAIHKRLRELAPAEAEIKTPPSLMVQIQNAPDLTALDALEIDVSARSPEIQPKLMDYVKKRRFELKNQASEVVQ
;
A
#
# COMPACT_ATOMS: atom_id res chain seq x y z
N MET A 1 -2.96 17.96 -15.93
CA MET A 1 -2.61 17.66 -17.34
C MET A 1 -3.25 16.32 -17.67
N ASN A 2 -4.13 16.28 -18.68
CA ASN A 2 -4.73 15.03 -19.11
C ASN A 2 -3.75 14.33 -20.05
N ASN A 3 -3.33 13.12 -19.70
CA ASN A 3 -2.47 12.32 -20.56
C ASN A 3 -3.26 11.96 -21.83
N ILE A 4 -2.81 12.45 -22.99
CA ILE A 4 -3.46 12.19 -24.27
C ILE A 4 -3.18 10.74 -24.66
N ILE A 5 -4.22 10.02 -25.07
CA ILE A 5 -4.14 8.62 -25.48
C ILE A 5 -4.59 8.45 -26.92
N THR A 6 -4.14 7.36 -27.55
CA THR A 6 -4.53 6.99 -28.92
C THR A 6 -5.99 6.55 -28.98
N SER A 7 -6.60 6.56 -30.16
CA SER A 7 -7.97 6.07 -30.36
C SER A 7 -8.14 4.59 -29.96
N SER A 8 -7.11 3.76 -30.18
CA SER A 8 -7.09 2.36 -29.75
C SER A 8 -7.12 2.21 -28.24
N LEU A 9 -6.26 2.95 -27.52
CA LEU A 9 -6.21 2.95 -26.06
C LEU A 9 -7.48 3.56 -25.46
N ALA A 10 -8.05 4.57 -26.11
CA ALA A 10 -9.32 5.17 -25.72
C ALA A 10 -10.47 4.15 -25.81
N TYR A 11 -10.53 3.38 -26.90
CA TYR A 11 -11.51 2.32 -27.04
C TYR A 11 -11.32 1.22 -26.00
N GLU A 12 -10.08 0.78 -25.75
CA GLU A 12 -9.76 -0.21 -24.72
C GLU A 12 -10.15 0.29 -23.31
N ALA A 13 -9.83 1.54 -22.98
CA ALA A 13 -10.21 2.16 -21.71
C ALA A 13 -11.73 2.21 -21.55
N LEU A 14 -12.47 2.53 -22.62
CA LEU A 14 -13.93 2.52 -22.63
C LEU A 14 -14.49 1.11 -22.39
N MET A 15 -13.92 0.09 -23.03
CA MET A 15 -14.28 -1.32 -22.82
C MET A 15 -13.95 -1.80 -21.40
N ALA A 16 -12.90 -1.26 -20.77
CA ALA A 16 -12.56 -1.48 -19.37
C ALA A 16 -13.43 -0.68 -18.38
N GLY A 17 -14.46 0.04 -18.87
CA GLY A 17 -15.38 0.83 -18.05
C GLY A 17 -14.79 2.15 -17.54
N LYS A 18 -13.66 2.61 -18.07
CA LYS A 18 -13.08 3.92 -17.73
C LYS A 18 -13.82 5.03 -18.48
N HIS A 19 -13.93 6.19 -17.85
CA HIS A 19 -14.56 7.34 -18.48
C HIS A 19 -13.60 8.04 -19.44
N VAL A 20 -13.88 7.98 -20.73
CA VAL A 20 -13.07 8.59 -21.79
C VAL A 20 -13.73 9.89 -22.24
N MET A 21 -12.93 10.92 -22.46
CA MET A 21 -13.34 12.20 -23.03
C MET A 21 -12.59 12.47 -24.33
N CYS A 22 -13.15 13.33 -25.17
CA CYS A 22 -12.61 13.65 -26.49
C CYS A 22 -12.63 15.16 -26.75
N ARG A 23 -11.71 15.62 -27.61
CA ARG A 23 -11.76 16.92 -28.26
C ARG A 23 -11.16 16.86 -29.67
N PRO A 24 -11.49 17.81 -30.56
CA PRO A 24 -10.77 17.98 -31.82
C PRO A 24 -9.30 18.39 -31.58
N VAL A 25 -8.38 17.90 -32.41
CA VAL A 25 -6.95 18.27 -32.35
C VAL A 25 -6.77 19.77 -32.57
N GLY A 26 -5.98 20.42 -31.72
CA GLY A 26 -5.66 21.84 -31.83
C GLY A 26 -6.79 22.78 -31.39
N ASP A 27 -7.91 22.23 -30.92
CA ASP A 27 -8.94 23.01 -30.26
C ASP A 27 -8.46 23.48 -28.87
N MET A 28 -8.68 24.75 -28.55
CA MET A 28 -8.36 25.29 -27.22
C MET A 28 -9.43 24.92 -26.18
N LEU A 29 -10.53 24.31 -26.62
CA LEU A 29 -11.59 23.84 -25.74
C LEU A 29 -11.15 22.64 -24.90
N ASP A 30 -11.79 22.52 -23.74
CA ASP A 30 -11.61 21.40 -22.81
C ASP A 30 -12.14 20.10 -23.41
N PHE A 31 -11.65 18.99 -22.88
CA PHE A 31 -12.16 17.66 -23.22
C PHE A 31 -13.62 17.51 -22.77
N ASN A 32 -14.47 17.04 -23.69
CA ASN A 32 -15.89 16.81 -23.45
C ASN A 32 -16.21 15.32 -23.44
N ASP A 33 -17.34 14.97 -22.82
CA ASP A 33 -17.83 13.60 -22.79
C ASP A 33 -18.14 13.10 -24.23
N LEU A 34 -17.97 11.79 -24.45
CA LEU A 34 -18.06 11.19 -25.80
C LEU A 34 -19.46 11.27 -26.43
N ASP A 35 -20.50 11.50 -25.62
CA ASP A 35 -21.88 11.64 -26.09
C ASP A 35 -22.10 12.91 -26.95
N GLN A 36 -21.19 13.89 -26.84
CA GLN A 36 -21.17 15.10 -27.66
C GLN A 36 -20.59 14.88 -29.06
N PHE A 37 -20.08 13.68 -29.36
CA PHE A 37 -19.35 13.39 -30.60
C PHE A 37 -19.94 12.17 -31.33
N PRO A 38 -19.83 12.13 -32.67
CA PRO A 38 -20.24 10.95 -33.43
C PRO A 38 -19.27 9.79 -33.20
N ALA A 39 -19.78 8.55 -33.14
CA ALA A 39 -18.95 7.34 -32.93
C ALA A 39 -17.78 7.17 -33.94
N THR A 40 -17.84 7.85 -35.09
CA THR A 40 -16.77 7.85 -36.10
C THR A 40 -15.46 8.46 -35.62
N ILE A 41 -15.42 9.18 -34.49
CA ILE A 41 -14.20 9.81 -33.97
C ILE A 41 -13.07 8.80 -33.70
N PHE A 42 -13.39 7.56 -33.35
CA PHE A 42 -12.36 6.52 -33.11
C PHE A 42 -11.65 6.07 -34.39
N ALA A 43 -12.25 6.30 -35.56
CA ALA A 43 -11.73 5.92 -36.86
C ALA A 43 -11.17 7.12 -37.67
N LYS A 44 -11.37 8.35 -37.20
CA LYS A 44 -10.94 9.56 -37.90
C LYS A 44 -9.69 10.15 -37.26
N GLU A 45 -8.79 10.62 -38.11
CA GLU A 45 -7.70 11.50 -37.71
C GLU A 45 -8.27 12.88 -37.32
N GLY A 46 -7.61 13.58 -36.39
CA GLY A 46 -8.03 14.91 -35.94
C GLY A 46 -8.80 14.97 -34.62
N TYR A 47 -8.82 13.89 -33.83
CA TYR A 47 -9.36 13.87 -32.47
C TYR A 47 -8.32 13.37 -31.46
N GLU A 48 -8.32 13.99 -30.28
CA GLU A 48 -7.52 13.58 -29.13
C GLU A 48 -8.43 13.03 -28.05
N PHE A 49 -7.94 12.03 -27.34
CA PHE A 49 -8.67 11.36 -26.28
C PHE A 49 -7.90 11.45 -24.97
N CYS A 50 -8.61 11.45 -23.85
CA CYS A 50 -8.01 11.25 -22.54
C CYS A 50 -8.96 10.46 -21.63
N ILE A 51 -8.40 9.88 -20.57
CA ILE A 51 -9.21 9.28 -19.49
C ILE A 51 -9.51 10.38 -18.48
N LYS A 52 -10.80 10.57 -18.17
CA LYS A 52 -11.26 11.46 -17.11
C LYS A 52 -10.84 10.88 -15.77
N ILE A 53 -9.97 11.60 -15.06
CA ILE A 53 -9.62 11.26 -13.70
C ILE A 53 -10.79 11.72 -12.81
N GLU A 54 -11.44 10.78 -12.14
CA GLU A 54 -12.53 11.09 -11.22
C GLU A 54 -12.04 12.00 -10.09
N THR A 55 -12.87 12.95 -9.67
CA THR A 55 -12.60 13.82 -8.53
C THR A 55 -13.36 13.34 -7.29
N LEU A 56 -12.92 13.83 -6.13
CA LEU A 56 -13.47 13.57 -4.81
C LEU A 56 -13.48 14.90 -4.03
N GLU A 57 -14.51 15.11 -3.22
CA GLU A 57 -14.60 16.22 -2.28
C GLU A 57 -14.34 15.74 -0.84
N VAL A 58 -13.39 16.37 -0.15
CA VAL A 58 -13.09 16.14 1.27
C VAL A 58 -12.97 17.49 1.97
N ALA A 59 -13.69 17.68 3.07
CA ALA A 59 -13.70 18.93 3.84
C ALA A 59 -14.00 20.20 3.00
N GLY A 60 -14.81 20.07 1.93
CA GLY A 60 -15.12 21.17 1.01
C GLY A 60 -14.00 21.54 0.04
N ILE A 61 -12.99 20.68 -0.10
CA ILE A 61 -11.90 20.82 -1.07
C ILE A 61 -12.03 19.66 -2.07
N THR A 62 -12.04 20.00 -3.36
CA THR A 62 -12.16 19.03 -4.45
C THR A 62 -10.79 18.77 -5.07
N PHE A 63 -10.42 17.50 -5.20
CA PHE A 63 -9.17 17.07 -5.86
C PHE A 63 -9.38 15.73 -6.57
N THR A 64 -8.43 15.32 -7.42
CA THR A 64 -8.49 14.04 -8.13
C THR A 64 -8.41 12.87 -7.16
N LYS A 65 -9.14 11.79 -7.45
CA LYS A 65 -8.98 10.54 -6.69
C LYS A 65 -7.51 10.10 -6.70
N PRO A 66 -6.99 9.62 -5.55
CA PRO A 66 -5.61 9.18 -5.44
C PRO A 66 -5.22 8.18 -6.53
N LEU A 67 -3.95 8.20 -6.91
CA LEU A 67 -3.38 7.30 -7.91
C LEU A 67 -3.54 5.85 -7.46
N LYS A 68 -3.97 4.98 -8.38
CA LYS A 68 -3.99 3.53 -8.17
C LYS A 68 -2.74 2.88 -8.76
N LEU A 69 -2.39 1.70 -8.26
CA LEU A 69 -1.16 1.02 -8.64
C LEU A 69 -1.17 0.50 -10.10
N ASP A 70 -2.34 0.11 -10.61
CA ASP A 70 -2.56 -0.34 -11.99
C ASP A 70 -2.46 0.79 -13.02
N GLU A 71 -2.43 2.04 -12.56
CA GLU A 71 -2.36 3.23 -13.40
C GLU A 71 -0.95 3.85 -13.44
N ALA A 72 -0.04 3.41 -12.57
CA ALA A 72 1.32 3.95 -12.47
C ALA A 72 2.26 3.26 -13.48
N GLN A 73 2.93 4.04 -14.33
CA GLN A 73 3.92 3.57 -15.29
C GLN A 73 5.34 4.02 -14.94
N VAL A 74 6.33 3.20 -15.30
CA VAL A 74 7.75 3.48 -14.98
C VAL A 74 8.16 4.82 -15.60
N GLY A 75 8.70 5.71 -14.77
CA GLY A 75 9.11 7.06 -15.15
C GLY A 75 8.06 8.15 -14.89
N ASP A 76 6.85 7.79 -14.45
CA ASP A 76 5.82 8.75 -14.09
C ASP A 76 6.24 9.60 -12.86
N ASP A 77 5.85 10.87 -12.88
CA ASP A 77 5.97 11.76 -11.72
C ASP A 77 4.85 11.46 -10.72
N ILE A 78 5.22 11.06 -9.51
CA ILE A 78 4.29 10.76 -8.42
C ILE A 78 4.58 11.65 -7.23
N PHE A 79 3.54 12.31 -6.72
CA PHE A 79 3.59 13.21 -5.58
C PHE A 79 2.93 12.56 -4.38
N VAL A 80 3.69 12.25 -3.33
CA VAL A 80 3.21 11.59 -2.12
C VAL A 80 3.05 12.59 -0.99
N VAL A 81 1.84 12.70 -0.46
CA VAL A 81 1.51 13.54 0.69
C VAL A 81 2.02 12.89 1.99
N GLN A 82 2.93 13.54 2.69
CA GLN A 82 3.44 13.09 3.99
C GLN A 82 2.74 13.81 5.15
N ALA A 83 2.74 13.19 6.33
CA ALA A 83 2.23 13.81 7.56
C ALA A 83 3.15 14.93 8.10
N SER A 84 4.39 15.05 7.59
CA SER A 84 5.42 16.00 8.01
C SER A 84 5.34 17.38 7.35
N ASP A 85 4.19 17.74 6.73
CA ASP A 85 4.05 18.97 5.93
C ASP A 85 4.95 19.01 4.68
N GLU A 86 5.23 17.82 4.13
CA GLU A 86 6.08 17.61 2.97
C GLU A 86 5.30 16.86 1.89
N ILE A 87 5.60 17.17 0.63
CA ILE A 87 5.17 16.40 -0.53
C ILE A 87 6.43 15.82 -1.15
N HIS A 88 6.54 14.50 -1.13
CA HIS A 88 7.67 13.83 -1.75
C HIS A 88 7.38 13.60 -3.23
N HIS A 89 8.27 14.09 -4.09
CA HIS A 89 8.21 13.86 -5.53
C HIS A 89 9.12 12.69 -5.90
N TYR A 90 8.53 11.66 -6.50
CA TYR A 90 9.22 10.47 -6.99
C TYR A 90 9.08 10.35 -8.50
N LYS A 91 10.11 9.78 -9.13
CA LYS A 91 9.96 9.07 -10.40
C LYS A 91 9.60 7.62 -10.12
N TYR A 92 8.48 7.15 -10.68
CA TYR A 92 8.00 5.80 -10.41
C TYR A 92 8.94 4.75 -10.99
N VAL A 93 9.33 3.80 -10.15
CA VAL A 93 10.16 2.64 -10.53
C VAL A 93 9.52 1.39 -9.94
N VAL A 94 9.58 0.29 -10.70
CA VAL A 94 9.08 -1.00 -10.25
C VAL A 94 9.80 -1.42 -8.95
N CYS A 95 9.06 -1.99 -8.00
CA CYS A 95 9.57 -2.45 -6.70
C CYS A 95 10.04 -1.37 -5.72
N HIS A 96 9.60 -0.10 -5.83
CA HIS A 96 9.83 0.89 -4.77
C HIS A 96 8.80 0.72 -3.64
N GLU A 97 9.13 -0.09 -2.62
CA GLU A 97 8.21 -0.51 -1.56
C GLU A 97 7.45 0.65 -0.89
N ILE A 98 8.16 1.70 -0.47
CA ILE A 98 7.57 2.87 0.22
C ILE A 98 6.57 3.60 -0.69
N LEU A 99 6.89 3.69 -1.98
CA LEU A 99 6.06 4.40 -2.96
C LEU A 99 4.82 3.56 -3.27
N ASN A 100 4.98 2.26 -3.47
CA ASN A 100 3.89 1.31 -3.69
C ASN A 100 2.93 1.29 -2.49
N GLN A 101 3.44 1.32 -1.26
CA GLN A 101 2.59 1.43 -0.06
C GLN A 101 1.83 2.76 -0.01
N SER A 102 2.48 3.85 -0.39
CA SER A 102 1.86 5.18 -0.42
C SER A 102 0.74 5.27 -1.46
N ILE A 103 0.94 4.69 -2.64
CA ILE A 103 -0.07 4.54 -3.69
C ILE A 103 -1.24 3.68 -3.18
N ALA A 104 -0.95 2.48 -2.66
CA ALA A 104 -1.97 1.56 -2.17
C ALA A 104 -2.84 2.12 -1.04
N ARG A 105 -2.30 3.05 -0.24
CA ARG A 105 -3.01 3.72 0.86
C ARG A 105 -3.66 5.05 0.47
N GLY A 106 -3.57 5.45 -0.79
CA GLY A 106 -4.22 6.66 -1.31
C GLY A 106 -3.53 7.97 -0.93
N PHE A 107 -2.23 7.96 -0.66
CA PHE A 107 -1.44 9.17 -0.37
C PHE A 107 -0.69 9.73 -1.59
N ALA A 108 -0.82 9.07 -2.75
CA ALA A 108 -0.11 9.44 -3.97
C ALA A 108 -1.05 10.13 -4.98
N GLN A 109 -0.54 11.17 -5.62
CA GLN A 109 -1.19 11.92 -6.70
C GLN A 109 -0.31 11.97 -7.96
N ARG A 110 -0.97 12.21 -9.10
CA ARG A 110 -0.33 12.32 -10.42
C ARG A 110 0.30 13.69 -10.67
N ASP A 111 -0.10 14.70 -9.91
CA ASP A 111 0.40 16.05 -10.03
C ASP A 111 0.45 16.76 -8.68
N LEU A 112 1.30 17.78 -8.63
CA LEU A 112 1.59 18.55 -7.43
C LEU A 112 0.38 19.33 -6.91
N GLU A 113 -0.47 19.84 -7.80
CA GLU A 113 -1.61 20.68 -7.41
C GLU A 113 -2.64 19.83 -6.66
N ASN A 114 -2.98 18.66 -7.20
CA ASN A 114 -3.85 17.71 -6.51
C ASN A 114 -3.22 17.16 -5.22
N ALA A 115 -1.90 17.02 -5.14
CA ALA A 115 -1.23 16.65 -3.89
C ALA A 115 -1.39 17.73 -2.80
N LYS A 116 -1.26 19.02 -3.18
CA LYS A 116 -1.50 20.14 -2.25
C LYS A 116 -2.96 20.21 -1.80
N LEU A 117 -3.90 20.09 -2.73
CA LEU A 117 -5.33 20.08 -2.42
C LEU A 117 -5.69 18.91 -1.50
N GLN A 118 -5.12 17.73 -1.73
CA GLN A 118 -5.29 16.57 -0.85
C GLN A 118 -4.72 16.84 0.56
N ALA A 119 -3.52 17.42 0.66
CA ALA A 119 -2.90 17.77 1.94
C ALA A 119 -3.74 18.81 2.71
N GLU A 120 -4.21 19.85 2.03
CA GLU A 120 -5.10 20.87 2.59
C GLU A 120 -6.41 20.26 3.08
N ALA A 121 -7.01 19.37 2.28
CA ALA A 121 -8.23 18.66 2.63
C ALA A 121 -8.06 17.83 3.91
N PHE A 122 -6.93 17.13 4.06
CA PHE A 122 -6.63 16.37 5.29
C PHE A 122 -6.44 17.27 6.50
N CYS A 123 -5.70 18.38 6.39
CA CYS A 123 -5.58 19.33 7.50
C CYS A 123 -6.94 19.88 7.92
N LYS A 124 -7.76 20.31 6.95
CA LYS A 124 -9.08 20.88 7.20
C LYS A 124 -10.06 19.87 7.79
N LEU A 125 -9.98 18.59 7.39
CA LEU A 125 -10.79 17.51 7.95
C LEU A 125 -10.60 17.34 9.46
N PHE A 126 -9.41 17.66 9.99
CA PHE A 126 -9.08 17.58 11.42
C PHE A 126 -9.06 18.94 12.13
N ASP A 127 -9.68 19.97 11.55
CA ASP A 127 -9.67 21.35 12.07
C ASP A 127 -8.24 21.85 12.35
N ARG A 128 -7.33 21.61 11.40
CA ARG A 128 -5.95 22.11 11.43
C ARG A 128 -5.72 23.10 10.29
N VAL A 129 -4.82 24.06 10.54
CA VAL A 129 -4.39 25.02 9.52
C VAL A 129 -3.42 24.33 8.58
N TYR A 130 -3.77 24.27 7.30
CA TYR A 130 -2.84 23.86 6.26
C TYR A 130 -1.73 24.92 6.11
N ARG A 131 -0.49 24.45 6.07
CA ARG A 131 0.67 25.27 5.71
C ARG A 131 1.15 24.80 4.35
N ALA A 132 1.72 25.71 3.56
CA ALA A 132 2.20 25.36 2.24
C ALA A 132 3.27 24.26 2.37
N SER A 133 2.99 23.09 1.81
CA SER A 133 3.88 21.94 1.94
C SER A 133 5.14 22.12 1.09
N ASN A 134 6.29 21.74 1.65
CA ASN A 134 7.55 21.74 0.93
C ASN A 134 7.60 20.55 -0.03
N VAL A 135 8.05 20.78 -1.27
CA VAL A 135 8.25 19.70 -2.23
C VAL A 135 9.68 19.19 -2.08
N ILE A 136 9.81 17.91 -1.77
CA ILE A 136 11.10 17.23 -1.64
C ILE A 136 11.25 16.29 -2.82
N GLU A 137 12.20 16.62 -3.70
CA GLU A 137 12.61 15.70 -4.76
C GLU A 137 13.33 14.52 -4.13
N ILE A 138 12.73 13.35 -4.22
CA ILE A 138 13.37 12.12 -3.81
C ILE A 138 14.13 11.61 -5.02
N PRO A 139 15.48 11.62 -4.99
CA PRO A 139 16.25 11.15 -6.12
C PRO A 139 15.83 9.71 -6.42
N GLU A 140 15.77 9.35 -7.71
CA GLU A 140 15.68 7.96 -8.10
C GLU A 140 16.69 7.19 -7.27
N GLN A 141 16.23 6.15 -6.59
CA GLN A 141 17.14 5.26 -5.91
C GLN A 141 17.93 4.55 -7.00
N SER A 142 19.02 5.19 -7.48
CA SER A 142 20.21 4.46 -7.86
C SER A 142 20.44 3.52 -6.68
N LYS A 143 20.41 2.20 -6.92
CA LYS A 143 20.83 1.18 -5.94
C LYS A 143 21.88 1.81 -5.04
N LYS A 144 21.56 2.07 -3.77
CA LYS A 144 22.42 2.90 -2.91
C LYS A 144 23.82 2.29 -2.90
N ARG A 145 24.74 2.92 -3.64
CA ARG A 145 26.16 2.93 -3.32
C ARG A 145 26.24 3.48 -1.90
N THR A 146 26.60 2.63 -0.95
CA THR A 146 26.97 3.02 0.41
C THR A 146 28.03 4.12 0.30
N ARG A 147 27.66 5.39 0.54
CA ARG A 147 28.64 6.46 0.66
C ARG A 147 29.35 6.27 2.00
N LYS A 148 30.62 5.86 1.90
CA LYS A 148 31.66 6.02 2.93
C LYS A 148 31.60 7.46 3.42
N SER A 149 31.38 7.65 4.71
CA SER A 149 31.55 8.92 5.40
C SER A 149 33.00 9.39 5.23
N LYS A 150 33.21 10.55 4.62
CA LYS A 150 34.45 11.30 4.76
C LYS A 150 34.47 11.87 6.18
N ILE A 151 35.39 11.37 6.98
CA ILE A 151 35.88 12.05 8.18
C ILE A 151 36.73 13.21 7.65
N ASP A 152 36.38 14.44 8.03
CA ASP A 152 37.34 15.53 8.12
C ASP A 152 37.36 16.01 9.57
N GLU A 153 38.57 16.04 10.09
CA GLU A 153 38.96 16.31 11.46
C GLU A 153 39.18 17.82 11.63
N SER A 154 38.55 18.45 12.64
CA SER A 154 39.24 19.41 13.52
C SER A 154 38.36 19.93 14.67
N ASP A 155 38.90 19.68 15.86
CA ASP A 155 38.95 20.57 17.02
C ASP A 155 37.73 20.79 17.95
N LYS A 156 37.83 20.04 19.06
CA LYS A 156 38.06 20.53 20.43
C LYS A 156 36.90 20.60 21.45
N VAL A 157 37.09 19.76 22.48
CA VAL A 157 36.91 19.99 23.93
C VAL A 157 35.67 19.41 24.64
N GLN A 158 36.00 18.33 25.40
CA GLN A 158 35.58 17.92 26.75
C GLN A 158 34.17 17.34 26.95
N ASN A 159 34.12 16.02 27.18
CA ASN A 159 34.04 15.32 28.48
C ASN A 159 32.57 15.13 28.87
N SER A 160 32.07 14.02 29.37
CA SER A 160 32.54 12.70 29.81
C SER A 160 31.22 11.99 30.20
N THR A 161 30.95 10.70 30.15
CA THR A 161 31.57 9.49 30.73
C THR A 161 30.64 8.36 30.26
N SER A 162 31.12 7.31 29.60
CA SER A 162 31.71 6.08 30.17
C SER A 162 30.71 4.92 30.30
N ASN A 163 31.23 3.76 29.91
CA ASN A 163 30.82 2.38 30.22
C ASN A 163 29.87 1.73 29.19
N ASP A 164 30.36 1.10 28.12
CA ASP A 164 31.30 -0.04 27.99
C ASP A 164 30.62 -1.41 28.14
N VAL A 165 31.23 -2.38 27.49
CA VAL A 165 31.18 -3.84 27.70
C VAL A 165 30.45 -4.68 26.64
N GLU A 166 31.27 -4.96 25.64
CA GLU A 166 31.69 -6.31 25.17
C GLU A 166 30.94 -7.02 24.03
N ALA A 167 31.66 -6.99 22.91
CA ALA A 167 31.69 -7.95 21.83
C ALA A 167 31.96 -9.40 22.27
N LYS A 168 31.46 -10.34 21.47
CA LYS A 168 32.11 -11.64 21.24
C LYS A 168 32.33 -11.83 19.75
N THR A 169 33.61 -11.87 19.39
CA THR A 169 34.23 -12.07 18.10
C THR A 169 33.94 -13.47 17.52
N PHE A 170 33.77 -13.58 16.20
CA PHE A 170 34.21 -14.77 15.46
C PHE A 170 34.78 -14.37 14.08
N GLU A 171 36.10 -14.45 14.04
CA GLU A 171 37.07 -14.65 12.96
C GLU A 171 36.80 -14.24 11.51
N GLN A 172 37.67 -13.31 11.08
CA GLN A 172 38.04 -12.92 9.73
C GLN A 172 38.63 -14.10 8.94
N SER A 173 38.09 -14.36 7.74
CA SER A 173 38.82 -15.03 6.66
C SER A 173 39.15 -14.00 5.58
N ALA A 174 40.44 -13.99 5.21
CA ALA A 174 41.11 -13.37 4.07
C ALA A 174 40.46 -12.12 3.42
N VAL A 175 41.10 -10.97 3.63
CA VAL A 175 40.91 -9.78 2.79
C VAL A 175 41.52 -10.06 1.41
N GLU A 176 40.72 -10.60 0.47
CA GLU A 176 41.02 -10.40 -0.95
C GLU A 176 40.87 -8.90 -1.24
N GLU A 177 41.90 -8.28 -1.80
CA GLU A 177 41.79 -6.93 -2.36
C GLU A 177 40.56 -6.89 -3.26
N ILE A 178 39.64 -5.95 -3.00
CA ILE A 178 38.45 -5.79 -3.81
C ILE A 178 38.92 -5.30 -5.18
N GLU A 179 39.04 -6.21 -6.13
CA GLU A 179 39.39 -5.89 -7.52
C GLU A 179 38.29 -4.97 -8.08
N THR A 180 38.67 -3.75 -8.46
CA THR A 180 37.75 -2.69 -8.89
C THR A 180 37.93 -2.31 -10.36
N ASP A 181 38.89 -2.93 -11.04
CA ASP A 181 39.11 -2.75 -12.48
C ASP A 181 38.03 -3.51 -13.28
N PRO A 182 37.21 -2.83 -14.09
CA PRO A 182 36.15 -3.47 -14.87
C PRO A 182 36.66 -4.55 -15.83
N VAL A 183 37.86 -4.39 -16.40
CA VAL A 183 38.41 -5.35 -17.37
C VAL A 183 38.75 -6.67 -16.68
N LYS A 184 39.42 -6.60 -15.54
CA LYS A 184 39.78 -7.78 -14.74
C LYS A 184 38.56 -8.44 -14.11
N LEU A 185 37.54 -7.64 -13.74
CA LEU A 185 36.27 -8.17 -13.25
C LEU A 185 35.54 -8.96 -14.33
N VAL A 186 35.49 -8.45 -15.57
CA VAL A 186 34.93 -9.20 -16.72
C VAL A 186 35.71 -10.49 -16.94
N GLU A 187 37.04 -10.46 -16.91
CA GLU A 187 37.87 -11.66 -17.06
C GLU A 187 37.61 -12.69 -15.94
N LYS A 188 37.54 -12.23 -14.68
CA LYS A 188 37.22 -13.06 -13.51
C LYS A 188 35.85 -13.72 -13.65
N PHE A 189 34.81 -12.97 -13.98
CA PHE A 189 33.46 -13.52 -14.14
C PHE A 189 33.35 -14.42 -15.38
N THR A 190 34.07 -14.11 -16.45
CA THR A 190 34.13 -14.99 -17.63
C THR A 190 34.73 -16.35 -17.28
N MET A 191 35.83 -16.37 -16.51
CA MET A 191 36.41 -17.62 -16.01
C MET A 191 35.42 -18.39 -15.10
N GLN A 192 34.69 -17.69 -14.22
CA GLN A 192 33.70 -18.31 -13.34
C GLN A 192 32.53 -18.92 -14.13
N ILE A 193 31.99 -18.20 -15.13
CA ILE A 193 30.92 -18.70 -16.01
C ILE A 193 31.40 -19.94 -16.77
N ASN A 194 32.60 -19.91 -17.33
CA ASN A 194 33.16 -21.04 -18.08
C ASN A 194 33.41 -22.26 -17.18
N ALA A 195 33.72 -22.07 -15.90
CA ALA A 195 33.95 -23.13 -14.94
C ALA A 195 32.66 -23.78 -14.41
N CYS A 196 31.50 -23.16 -14.62
CA CYS A 196 30.22 -23.73 -14.20
C CYS A 196 29.82 -24.95 -15.04
N THR A 197 29.33 -25.99 -14.36
CA THR A 197 28.87 -27.25 -14.97
C THR A 197 27.37 -27.50 -14.84
N THR A 198 26.63 -26.61 -14.16
CA THR A 198 25.18 -26.73 -13.95
C THR A 198 24.46 -25.41 -14.23
N ASN A 199 23.20 -25.50 -14.69
CA ASN A 199 22.37 -24.33 -15.00
C ASN A 199 22.16 -23.42 -13.77
N GLU A 200 21.95 -24.00 -12.59
CA GLU A 200 21.77 -23.26 -11.34
C GLU A 200 23.02 -22.44 -10.96
N ALA A 201 24.21 -23.02 -11.11
CA ALA A 201 25.46 -22.33 -10.82
C ALA A 201 25.71 -21.16 -11.78
N VAL A 202 25.40 -21.33 -13.07
CA VAL A 202 25.49 -20.27 -14.08
C VAL A 202 24.50 -19.14 -13.76
N LEU A 203 23.26 -19.47 -13.43
CA LEU A 203 22.22 -18.49 -13.08
C LEU A 203 22.54 -17.72 -11.78
N ALA A 204 23.18 -18.38 -10.80
CA ALA A 204 23.57 -17.75 -9.54
C ALA A 204 24.62 -16.65 -9.71
N LEU A 205 25.42 -16.67 -10.79
CA LEU A 205 26.42 -15.62 -11.06
C LEU A 205 25.79 -14.30 -11.54
N ARG A 206 24.61 -14.36 -12.19
CA ARG A 206 23.91 -13.17 -12.73
C ARG A 206 23.65 -12.09 -11.69
N PRO A 207 23.03 -12.36 -10.52
CA PRO A 207 22.87 -11.34 -9.49
C PRO A 207 24.20 -10.86 -8.91
N VAL A 208 25.24 -11.70 -8.88
CA VAL A 208 26.54 -11.37 -8.29
C VAL A 208 27.28 -10.31 -9.10
N PHE A 209 27.46 -10.51 -10.41
CA PHE A 209 28.13 -9.48 -11.23
C PHE A 209 27.24 -8.25 -11.46
N MET A 210 25.92 -8.39 -11.44
CA MET A 210 24.96 -7.27 -11.49
C MET A 210 24.98 -6.38 -10.24
N ALA A 211 25.38 -6.94 -9.10
CA ALA A 211 25.50 -6.23 -7.83
C ALA A 211 26.91 -5.69 -7.58
N ASN A 212 27.91 -6.08 -8.38
CA ASN A 212 29.31 -5.71 -8.19
C ASN A 212 29.54 -4.19 -8.25
N GLY A 213 28.74 -3.43 -9.01
CA GLY A 213 28.75 -1.95 -8.97
C GLY A 213 29.98 -1.27 -9.57
N HIS A 214 30.95 -2.04 -10.09
CA HIS A 214 32.13 -1.59 -10.82
C HIS A 214 32.11 -1.97 -12.31
N LEU A 215 31.02 -2.59 -12.78
CA LEU A 215 30.81 -2.94 -14.18
C LEU A 215 29.85 -1.94 -14.83
N GLU A 216 30.22 -1.43 -16.00
CA GLU A 216 29.36 -0.61 -16.84
C GLU A 216 28.30 -1.45 -17.57
N ARG A 217 27.36 -0.78 -18.23
CA ARG A 217 26.26 -1.42 -18.96
C ARG A 217 26.76 -2.41 -20.02
N GLU A 218 27.79 -2.03 -20.77
CA GLU A 218 28.34 -2.86 -21.85
C GLU A 218 28.99 -4.14 -21.30
N HIS A 219 29.76 -4.03 -20.21
CA HIS A 219 30.37 -5.19 -19.54
C HIS A 219 29.32 -6.14 -18.98
N THR A 220 28.27 -5.57 -18.41
CA THR A 220 27.15 -6.34 -17.86
C THR A 220 26.38 -7.07 -18.95
N GLN A 221 26.14 -6.41 -20.10
CA GLN A 221 25.51 -7.05 -21.26
C GLN A 221 26.38 -8.18 -21.84
N HIS A 222 27.70 -7.97 -21.90
CA HIS A 222 28.63 -9.01 -22.34
C HIS A 222 28.59 -10.25 -21.44
N LEU A 223 28.65 -10.07 -20.11
CA LEU A 223 28.56 -11.18 -19.15
C LEU A 223 27.19 -11.88 -19.19
N CYS A 224 26.09 -11.14 -19.37
CA CYS A 224 24.77 -11.74 -19.60
C CYS A 224 24.76 -12.64 -20.84
N LYS A 225 25.34 -12.16 -21.94
CA LYS A 225 25.45 -12.93 -23.18
C LYS A 225 26.26 -14.20 -22.97
N LEU A 226 27.41 -14.12 -22.31
CA LEU A 226 28.21 -15.30 -21.96
C LEU A 226 27.45 -16.29 -21.06
N THR A 227 26.62 -15.78 -20.14
CA THR A 227 25.75 -16.60 -19.28
C THR A 227 24.71 -17.34 -20.12
N GLU A 228 24.08 -16.65 -21.07
CA GLU A 228 23.08 -17.22 -21.98
C GLU A 228 23.70 -18.23 -22.94
N ASP A 229 24.88 -17.93 -23.50
CA ASP A 229 25.66 -18.84 -24.33
C ASP A 229 26.05 -20.11 -23.55
N LYS A 230 26.44 -19.97 -22.27
CA LYS A 230 26.79 -21.11 -21.40
C LYS A 230 25.57 -21.96 -21.03
N LEU A 231 24.42 -21.34 -20.77
CA LEU A 231 23.16 -22.07 -20.55
C LEU A 231 22.72 -22.83 -21.79
N LEU A 232 22.89 -22.23 -22.97
CA LEU A 232 22.64 -22.89 -24.24
C LEU A 232 23.59 -24.09 -24.47
N GLU A 233 24.86 -23.99 -24.06
CA GLU A 233 25.81 -25.11 -24.11
C GLU A 233 25.42 -26.26 -23.15
N LEU A 234 24.98 -25.93 -21.94
CA LEU A 234 24.64 -26.92 -20.90
C LEU A 234 23.27 -27.58 -21.12
N ASP A 235 22.29 -26.85 -21.65
CA ASP A 235 20.94 -27.35 -21.89
C ASP A 235 20.31 -26.70 -23.16
N PRO A 236 20.64 -27.24 -24.34
CA PRO A 236 20.14 -26.72 -25.60
C PRO A 236 18.62 -26.81 -25.75
N GLU A 237 17.96 -27.80 -25.16
CA GLU A 237 16.51 -27.99 -25.31
C GLU A 237 15.72 -26.89 -24.59
N GLN A 238 16.18 -26.48 -23.41
CA GLN A 238 15.52 -25.44 -22.62
C GLN A 238 15.86 -24.02 -23.09
N TYR A 239 17.09 -23.78 -23.56
CA TYR A 239 17.59 -22.43 -23.84
C TYR A 239 17.79 -22.10 -25.32
N SER A 240 17.53 -23.04 -26.25
CA SER A 240 17.49 -22.70 -27.68
C SER A 240 16.44 -21.62 -27.95
N PRO A 241 16.76 -20.61 -28.79
CA PRO A 241 15.76 -19.68 -29.28
C PRO A 241 14.64 -20.49 -29.96
N LYS A 242 13.42 -20.42 -29.42
CA LYS A 242 12.25 -20.99 -30.09
C LYS A 242 12.14 -20.32 -31.46
N PRO A 243 11.92 -21.08 -32.55
CA PRO A 243 11.77 -20.46 -33.86
C PRO A 243 10.65 -19.42 -33.79
N GLU A 244 10.96 -18.19 -34.19
CA GLU A 244 9.96 -17.15 -34.35
C GLU A 244 8.89 -17.69 -35.31
N HIS A 245 7.69 -17.95 -34.78
CA HIS A 245 6.57 -18.41 -35.58
C HIS A 245 6.09 -17.24 -36.42
N THR A 246 6.42 -17.27 -37.71
CA THR A 246 5.71 -16.51 -38.74
C THR A 246 4.22 -16.87 -38.66
N THR A 247 3.39 -15.85 -38.61
CA THR A 247 1.97 -15.87 -38.22
C THR A 247 1.02 -16.51 -39.23
N ASP A 248 1.38 -17.59 -39.91
CA ASP A 248 0.51 -18.19 -40.93
C ASP A 248 0.36 -19.71 -40.74
N ASN A 249 -0.74 -20.08 -40.08
CA ASN A 249 -1.33 -21.42 -39.88
C ASN A 249 -0.83 -22.21 -38.66
N LEU A 250 -1.43 -21.95 -37.50
CA LEU A 250 -1.47 -22.93 -36.40
C LEU A 250 -2.16 -24.21 -36.90
N SER A 251 -1.41 -25.32 -36.99
CA SER A 251 -2.00 -26.60 -37.36
C SER A 251 -2.93 -27.11 -36.25
N VAL A 252 -3.93 -27.89 -36.62
CA VAL A 252 -4.91 -28.47 -35.67
C VAL A 252 -4.22 -29.31 -34.59
N GLU A 253 -3.07 -29.92 -34.92
CA GLU A 253 -2.25 -30.69 -34.00
C GLU A 253 -1.59 -29.80 -32.93
N GLU A 254 -1.17 -28.59 -33.30
CA GLU A 254 -0.54 -27.64 -32.38
C GLU A 254 -1.56 -27.01 -31.43
N LEU A 255 -2.77 -26.73 -31.94
CA LEU A 255 -3.92 -26.34 -31.11
C LEU A 255 -4.30 -27.43 -30.10
N LYS A 256 -4.31 -28.70 -30.51
CA LYS A 256 -4.58 -29.83 -29.60
C LYS A 256 -3.51 -29.97 -28.53
N ARG A 257 -2.23 -29.78 -28.89
CA ARG A 257 -1.14 -29.81 -27.91
C ARG A 257 -1.27 -28.69 -26.89
N LEU A 258 -1.50 -27.46 -27.35
CA LEU A 258 -1.69 -26.29 -26.48
C LEU A 258 -2.92 -26.45 -25.58
N GLN A 259 -4.00 -27.05 -26.09
CA GLN A 259 -5.18 -27.31 -25.29
C GLN A 259 -4.91 -28.33 -24.18
N VAL A 260 -4.19 -29.43 -24.48
CA VAL A 260 -3.80 -30.42 -23.47
C VAL A 260 -2.85 -29.83 -22.42
N GLU A 261 -1.93 -28.96 -22.83
CA GLU A 261 -1.03 -28.26 -21.91
C GLU A 261 -1.78 -27.28 -21.02
N ALA A 262 -2.73 -26.51 -21.57
CA ALA A 262 -3.58 -25.61 -20.80
C ALA A 262 -4.49 -26.37 -19.83
N GLU A 263 -5.09 -27.49 -20.24
CA GLU A 263 -5.90 -28.35 -19.37
C GLU A 263 -5.08 -28.94 -18.22
N LYS A 264 -3.83 -29.37 -18.49
CA LYS A 264 -2.91 -29.83 -17.44
C LYS A 264 -2.56 -28.71 -16.46
N PHE A 265 -2.30 -27.51 -16.96
CA PHE A 265 -1.98 -26.33 -16.14
C PHE A 265 -3.16 -25.91 -15.25
N VAL A 266 -4.39 -26.01 -15.77
CA VAL A 266 -5.62 -25.75 -14.99
C VAL A 266 -5.83 -26.82 -13.91
N VAL A 267 -5.54 -28.08 -14.19
CA VAL A 267 -5.65 -29.17 -13.20
C VAL A 267 -4.59 -29.05 -12.10
N GLU A 268 -3.33 -28.80 -12.44
CA GLU A 268 -2.26 -28.57 -11.44
C GLU A 268 -2.57 -27.35 -10.56
N LYS A 269 -2.99 -26.24 -11.16
CA LYS A 269 -3.39 -25.04 -10.41
C LYS A 269 -4.64 -25.23 -9.54
N LYS A 270 -5.51 -26.17 -9.91
CA LYS A 270 -6.69 -26.54 -9.12
C LYS A 270 -6.34 -27.42 -7.91
N LEU A 271 -5.33 -28.28 -8.01
CA LEU A 271 -4.80 -29.01 -6.85
C LEU A 271 -4.13 -28.07 -5.83
N ASP A 272 -3.42 -27.04 -6.30
CA ASP A 272 -2.78 -26.06 -5.41
C ASP A 272 -3.81 -25.16 -4.69
N CYS A 273 -4.96 -24.86 -5.28
CA CYS A 273 -6.01 -24.09 -4.59
C CYS A 273 -6.77 -24.93 -3.55
N ASP A 274 -7.07 -26.19 -3.86
CA ASP A 274 -7.82 -27.09 -2.96
C ASP A 274 -7.00 -27.45 -1.71
N SER A 275 -5.68 -27.63 -1.83
CA SER A 275 -4.79 -27.92 -0.69
C SER A 275 -4.69 -26.76 0.33
N THR A 276 -4.68 -25.51 -0.13
CA THR A 276 -4.64 -24.35 0.76
C THR A 276 -5.96 -24.08 1.49
N ASP A 277 -7.10 -24.45 0.89
CA ASP A 277 -8.40 -24.33 1.56
C ASP A 277 -8.58 -25.44 2.61
N ASP A 278 -8.16 -26.68 2.31
CA ASP A 278 -8.17 -27.77 3.29
C ASP A 278 -7.29 -27.48 4.51
N GLU A 279 -6.09 -26.92 4.33
CA GLU A 279 -5.21 -26.49 5.43
C GLU A 279 -5.85 -25.37 6.27
N TYR A 280 -6.49 -24.40 5.62
CA TYR A 280 -7.23 -23.33 6.29
C TYR A 280 -8.40 -23.90 7.12
N GLN A 281 -9.23 -24.76 6.54
CA GLN A 281 -10.39 -25.35 7.23
C GLN A 281 -9.96 -26.22 8.42
N ASN A 282 -8.90 -27.02 8.27
CA ASN A 282 -8.36 -27.84 9.34
C ASN A 282 -7.84 -26.98 10.51
N LEU A 283 -7.08 -25.92 10.21
CA LEU A 283 -6.57 -25.01 11.23
C LEU A 283 -7.69 -24.21 11.90
N LEU A 284 -8.72 -23.79 11.16
CA LEU A 284 -9.89 -23.10 11.71
C LEU A 284 -10.64 -23.98 12.70
N ASN A 285 -10.92 -25.24 12.34
CA ASN A 285 -11.64 -26.16 13.22
C ASN A 285 -10.85 -26.49 14.51
N ASP A 286 -9.52 -26.64 14.43
CA ASP A 286 -8.67 -26.77 15.63
C ASP A 286 -8.77 -25.54 16.54
N LEU A 287 -8.58 -24.34 15.96
CA LEU A 287 -8.59 -23.09 16.72
C LEU A 287 -9.97 -22.82 17.36
N LEU A 288 -11.06 -23.13 16.66
CA LEU A 288 -12.41 -23.03 17.21
C LEU A 288 -12.59 -23.97 18.42
N THR A 289 -12.12 -25.21 18.31
CA THR A 289 -12.17 -26.19 19.40
C THR A 289 -11.36 -25.73 20.62
N ARG A 290 -10.18 -25.12 20.38
CA ARG A 290 -9.35 -24.56 21.44
C ARG A 290 -9.98 -23.30 22.06
N ALA A 291 -10.64 -22.47 21.25
CA ALA A 291 -11.34 -21.29 21.73
C ALA A 291 -12.52 -21.66 22.64
N THR A 292 -13.33 -22.67 22.27
CA THR A 292 -14.47 -23.12 23.09
C THR A 292 -14.04 -23.76 24.41
N ASN A 293 -12.89 -24.45 24.42
CA ASN A 293 -12.39 -25.16 25.60
C ASN A 293 -11.40 -24.35 26.44
N ALA A 294 -11.09 -23.10 26.05
CA ALA A 294 -10.13 -22.28 26.76
C ALA A 294 -10.56 -22.07 28.23
N PRO A 295 -9.71 -22.36 29.22
CA PRO A 295 -10.04 -22.23 30.65
C PRO A 295 -9.91 -20.79 31.15
N THR A 296 -9.13 -19.95 30.46
CA THR A 296 -8.88 -18.56 30.89
C THR A 296 -9.08 -17.55 29.75
N PRO A 297 -9.47 -16.30 30.05
CA PRO A 297 -9.58 -15.24 29.04
C PRO A 297 -8.28 -15.01 28.26
N ARG A 298 -7.13 -15.19 28.92
CA ARG A 298 -5.82 -15.05 28.31
C ARG A 298 -5.56 -16.14 27.27
N GLU A 299 -5.93 -17.38 27.57
CA GLU A 299 -5.77 -18.49 26.63
C GLU A 299 -6.71 -18.38 25.42
N ALA A 300 -7.95 -17.93 25.63
CA ALA A 300 -8.87 -17.66 24.52
C ALA A 300 -8.32 -16.57 23.58
N THR A 301 -7.82 -15.46 24.13
CA THR A 301 -7.28 -14.33 23.33
C THR A 301 -5.94 -14.67 22.67
N ALA A 302 -5.11 -15.55 23.25
CA ALA A 302 -3.83 -15.94 22.66
C ALA A 302 -3.98 -16.62 21.28
N LEU A 303 -5.14 -17.24 21.01
CA LEU A 303 -5.41 -17.94 19.75
C LEU A 303 -5.40 -17.02 18.52
N THR A 304 -5.61 -15.70 18.69
CA THR A 304 -5.52 -14.74 17.58
C THR A 304 -4.13 -14.72 16.94
N GLY A 305 -3.08 -15.10 17.68
CA GLY A 305 -1.71 -15.15 17.19
C GLY A 305 -1.48 -16.14 16.05
N TYR A 306 -2.27 -17.22 15.98
CA TYR A 306 -2.18 -18.23 14.92
C TYR A 306 -2.77 -17.78 13.58
N THR A 307 -3.47 -16.65 13.55
CA THR A 307 -4.20 -16.18 12.36
C THR A 307 -3.52 -14.99 11.68
N ARG A 308 -2.22 -14.75 11.93
CA ARG A 308 -1.52 -13.52 11.50
C ARG A 308 -1.53 -13.28 9.99
N ASN A 309 -1.56 -14.37 9.20
CA ASN A 309 -1.61 -14.40 7.74
C ASN A 309 -3.04 -14.51 7.17
N TRP A 310 -4.08 -14.57 8.01
CA TRP A 310 -5.46 -14.69 7.56
C TRP A 310 -6.09 -13.34 7.21
N THR A 311 -7.01 -13.35 6.25
CA THR A 311 -7.86 -12.21 5.93
C THR A 311 -8.89 -11.93 7.03
N GLU A 312 -9.49 -10.74 7.02
CA GLU A 312 -10.53 -10.37 8.01
C GLU A 312 -11.74 -11.30 7.97
N ALA A 313 -12.18 -11.69 6.78
CA ALA A 313 -13.28 -12.62 6.59
C ALA A 313 -12.94 -14.01 7.17
N GLN A 314 -11.72 -14.50 6.92
CA GLN A 314 -11.25 -15.79 7.44
C GLN A 314 -11.10 -15.81 8.96
N ARG A 315 -10.73 -14.67 9.57
CA ARG A 315 -10.52 -14.54 11.02
C ARG A 315 -11.83 -14.39 11.81
N LYS A 316 -12.89 -13.90 11.17
CA LYS A 316 -14.18 -13.59 11.81
C LYS A 316 -14.78 -14.74 12.64
N PRO A 317 -14.85 -16.00 12.14
CA PRO A 317 -15.45 -17.09 12.91
C PRO A 317 -14.72 -17.38 14.23
N LEU A 318 -13.38 -17.29 14.22
CA LEU A 318 -12.56 -17.49 15.41
C LEU A 318 -12.76 -16.35 16.43
N LEU A 319 -12.81 -15.10 15.97
CA LEU A 319 -13.05 -13.95 16.85
C LEU A 319 -14.42 -14.02 17.52
N ASP A 320 -15.46 -14.42 16.78
CA ASP A 320 -16.80 -14.60 17.34
C ASP A 320 -16.82 -15.69 18.42
N ALA A 321 -16.10 -16.79 18.20
CA ALA A 321 -15.95 -17.87 19.19
C ALA A 321 -15.17 -17.40 20.44
N ILE A 322 -14.07 -16.66 20.25
CA ILE A 322 -13.29 -16.09 21.36
C ILE A 322 -14.15 -15.10 22.16
N HIS A 323 -14.84 -14.16 21.51
CA HIS A 323 -15.73 -13.21 22.18
C HIS A 323 -16.85 -13.91 22.95
N LYS A 324 -17.44 -14.97 22.37
CA LYS A 324 -18.42 -15.80 23.07
C LYS A 324 -17.81 -16.44 24.30
N ARG A 325 -16.62 -17.05 24.19
CA ARG A 325 -15.94 -17.68 25.32
C ARG A 325 -15.55 -16.68 26.41
N LEU A 326 -15.10 -15.50 26.03
CA LEU A 326 -14.76 -14.43 26.98
C LEU A 326 -15.97 -13.98 27.80
N ARG A 327 -17.17 -13.96 27.20
CA ARG A 327 -18.42 -13.73 27.93
C ARG A 327 -18.76 -14.87 28.89
N GLU A 328 -18.51 -16.12 28.51
CA GLU A 328 -18.74 -17.30 29.37
C GLU A 328 -17.75 -17.39 30.54
N LEU A 329 -16.50 -16.97 30.31
CA LEU A 329 -15.44 -16.94 31.33
C LEU A 329 -15.49 -15.68 32.20
N ALA A 330 -16.28 -14.67 31.80
CA ALA A 330 -16.58 -13.56 32.67
C ALA A 330 -17.38 -14.09 33.86
N PRO A 331 -17.03 -13.72 35.10
CA PRO A 331 -17.83 -14.09 36.25
C PRO A 331 -19.27 -13.60 36.05
N ALA A 332 -20.25 -14.45 36.36
CA ALA A 332 -21.67 -14.14 36.25
C ALA A 332 -21.94 -12.73 36.80
N GLU A 333 -22.46 -11.88 35.93
CA GLU A 333 -22.65 -10.44 36.09
C GLU A 333 -22.98 -10.03 37.53
N ALA A 334 -22.07 -9.27 38.15
CA ALA A 334 -22.54 -8.03 38.73
C ALA A 334 -23.00 -7.20 37.53
N GLU A 335 -24.31 -7.10 37.31
CA GLU A 335 -24.90 -6.08 36.46
C GLU A 335 -24.28 -4.74 36.89
N ILE A 336 -23.27 -4.24 36.18
CA ILE A 336 -22.89 -2.86 36.32
C ILE A 336 -24.00 -2.10 35.60
N LYS A 337 -25.08 -1.82 36.33
CA LYS A 337 -25.94 -0.67 36.08
C LYS A 337 -25.04 0.56 36.22
N THR A 338 -24.19 0.82 35.23
CA THR A 338 -23.56 2.13 35.14
C THR A 338 -24.74 3.09 35.03
N PRO A 339 -24.92 4.02 35.99
CA PRO A 339 -25.97 5.00 35.84
C PRO A 339 -25.74 5.71 34.51
N PRO A 340 -26.82 6.06 33.78
CA PRO A 340 -26.72 6.74 32.49
C PRO A 340 -25.77 7.93 32.61
N SER A 341 -25.00 8.23 31.55
CA SER A 341 -24.00 9.29 31.63
C SER A 341 -24.61 10.60 32.13
N LEU A 342 -23.83 11.43 32.83
CA LEU A 342 -24.32 12.69 33.39
C LEU A 342 -25.00 13.57 32.32
N MET A 343 -24.49 13.55 31.09
CA MET A 343 -25.13 14.20 29.93
C MET A 343 -26.55 13.66 29.66
N VAL A 344 -26.73 12.33 29.66
CA VAL A 344 -28.04 11.68 29.45
C VAL A 344 -28.98 11.97 30.61
N GLN A 345 -28.47 12.07 31.84
CA GLN A 345 -29.27 12.48 33.00
C GLN A 345 -29.75 13.93 32.87
N ILE A 346 -28.88 14.84 32.43
CA ILE A 346 -29.24 16.25 32.18
C ILE A 346 -30.30 16.36 31.08
N GLN A 347 -30.15 15.63 29.97
CA GLN A 347 -31.11 15.67 28.86
C GLN A 347 -32.49 15.14 29.24
N ASN A 348 -32.56 14.17 30.16
CA ASN A 348 -33.81 13.54 30.60
C ASN A 348 -34.30 14.07 31.96
N ALA A 349 -33.76 15.18 32.46
CA ALA A 349 -34.17 15.74 33.74
C ALA A 349 -35.68 16.05 33.72
N PRO A 350 -36.48 15.53 34.68
CA PRO A 350 -37.94 15.64 34.65
C PRO A 350 -38.44 17.04 34.99
N ASP A 351 -37.75 17.78 35.87
CA ASP A 351 -38.13 19.11 36.32
C ASP A 351 -36.90 19.98 36.62
N LEU A 352 -37.16 21.26 36.92
CA LEU A 352 -36.11 22.24 37.24
C LEU A 352 -35.33 21.84 38.51
N THR A 353 -35.98 21.21 39.48
CA THR A 353 -35.36 20.80 40.75
C THR A 353 -34.34 19.68 40.54
N ALA A 354 -34.67 18.67 39.73
CA ALA A 354 -33.76 17.60 39.35
C ALA A 354 -32.61 18.13 38.48
N LEU A 355 -32.88 19.09 37.60
CA LEU A 355 -31.85 19.73 36.78
C LEU A 355 -30.86 20.54 37.62
N ASP A 356 -31.34 21.26 38.65
CA ASP A 356 -30.49 22.02 39.58
C ASP A 356 -29.54 21.10 40.37
N ALA A 357 -30.00 19.91 40.77
CA ALA A 357 -29.15 18.92 41.42
C ALA A 357 -28.04 18.39 40.48
N LEU A 358 -28.37 18.14 39.22
CA LEU A 358 -27.39 17.71 38.21
C LEU A 358 -26.39 18.82 37.86
N GLU A 359 -26.78 20.09 37.95
CA GLU A 359 -25.88 21.24 37.77
C GLU A 359 -24.78 21.28 38.84
N ILE A 360 -25.10 20.89 40.08
CA ILE A 360 -24.11 20.70 41.15
C ILE A 360 -23.13 19.59 40.78
N ASP A 361 -23.61 18.46 40.27
CA ASP A 361 -22.76 17.35 39.84
C ASP A 361 -21.85 17.72 38.65
N VAL A 362 -22.30 18.61 37.76
CA VAL A 362 -21.47 19.18 36.69
C VAL A 362 -20.31 19.99 37.28
N SER A 363 -20.56 20.80 38.30
CA SER A 363 -19.51 21.60 38.95
C SER A 363 -18.42 20.75 39.62
N ALA A 364 -18.73 19.50 39.99
CA ALA A 364 -17.78 18.53 40.52
C ALA A 364 -16.96 17.79 39.44
N ARG A 365 -17.22 18.00 38.14
CA ARG A 365 -16.45 17.41 37.03
C ARG A 365 -15.22 18.22 36.67
N SER A 366 -14.36 17.64 35.82
CA SER A 366 -13.14 18.31 35.36
C SER A 366 -13.46 19.64 34.65
N PRO A 367 -12.63 20.68 34.83
CA PRO A 367 -12.85 21.99 34.20
C PRO A 367 -13.00 21.94 32.67
N GLU A 368 -12.39 20.95 32.03
CA GLU A 368 -12.45 20.76 30.56
C GLU A 368 -13.82 20.31 30.07
N ILE A 369 -14.57 19.52 30.86
CA ILE A 369 -15.87 18.97 30.44
C ILE A 369 -17.05 19.80 30.95
N GLN A 370 -16.83 20.65 31.95
CA GLN A 370 -17.85 21.54 32.52
C GLN A 370 -18.56 22.41 31.47
N PRO A 371 -17.88 23.11 30.53
CA PRO A 371 -18.55 23.96 29.55
C PRO A 371 -19.57 23.18 28.71
N LYS A 372 -19.16 21.99 28.24
CA LYS A 372 -20.00 21.12 27.41
C LYS A 372 -21.23 20.61 28.15
N LEU A 373 -21.09 20.23 29.42
CA LEU A 373 -22.22 19.78 30.24
C LEU A 373 -23.15 20.94 30.60
N MET A 374 -22.60 22.13 30.89
CA MET A 374 -23.39 23.33 31.16
C MET A 374 -24.24 23.76 29.97
N ASP A 375 -23.78 23.53 28.73
CA ASP A 375 -24.59 23.81 27.55
C ASP A 375 -25.83 22.89 27.45
N TYR A 376 -25.70 21.62 27.85
CA TYR A 376 -26.85 20.72 27.98
C TYR A 376 -27.80 21.15 29.11
N VAL A 377 -27.27 21.64 30.24
CA VAL A 377 -28.09 22.18 31.34
C VAL A 377 -28.89 23.39 30.88
N LYS A 378 -28.26 24.35 30.19
CA LYS A 378 -28.94 25.53 29.62
C LYS A 378 -30.04 25.13 28.65
N LYS A 379 -29.75 24.18 27.75
CA LYS A 379 -30.70 23.68 26.77
C LYS A 379 -31.91 23.03 27.46
N ARG A 380 -31.69 22.13 28.41
CA ARG A 380 -32.77 21.47 29.15
C ARG A 380 -33.59 22.44 30.00
N ARG A 381 -32.93 23.42 30.64
CA ARG A 381 -33.60 24.46 31.44
C ARG A 381 -34.55 25.30 30.58
N PHE A 382 -34.17 25.59 29.33
CA PHE A 382 -35.02 26.27 28.37
C PHE A 382 -36.23 25.41 27.97
N GLU A 383 -36.01 24.12 27.66
CA GLU A 383 -37.09 23.17 27.33
C GLU A 383 -38.12 23.07 28.46
N LEU A 384 -37.67 22.91 29.70
CA LEU A 384 -38.55 22.77 30.87
C LEU A 384 -39.34 24.06 31.16
N LYS A 385 -38.74 25.24 30.97
CA LYS A 385 -39.43 26.54 31.14
C LYS A 385 -40.52 26.75 30.10
N ASN A 386 -40.29 26.32 28.86
CA ASN A 386 -41.27 26.45 27.79
C ASN A 386 -42.40 25.43 27.95
N GLN A 387 -42.09 24.19 28.34
CA GLN A 387 -43.11 23.17 28.65
C GLN A 387 -43.99 23.58 29.83
N ALA A 388 -43.44 24.22 30.86
CA ALA A 388 -44.23 24.76 31.97
C ALA A 388 -45.14 25.94 31.57
N SER A 389 -44.83 26.63 30.46
CA SER A 389 -45.64 27.76 29.96
C SER A 389 -46.82 27.29 29.11
N GLU A 390 -46.72 26.13 28.44
CA GLU A 390 -47.81 25.53 27.65
C GLU A 390 -48.89 24.84 28.50
N VAL A 391 -48.57 24.43 29.73
CA VAL A 391 -49.52 23.73 30.64
C VAL A 391 -50.41 24.72 31.42
N VAL A 392 -50.15 26.03 31.33
CA VAL A 392 -50.85 27.09 32.09
C VAL A 392 -51.79 27.93 31.20
N GLN A 393 -51.94 27.59 29.92
CA GLN A 393 -53.01 28.06 29.03
C GLN A 393 -54.06 26.98 28.83
#